data_AF-A0A7Y2DYB6-F1
#
_entry.id   AF-A0A7Y2DYB6-F1
#
_cell.length_a   1.000
_cell.length_b   1.000
_cell.length_c   1.000
_cell.angle_alpha   90.00
_cell.angle_beta   90.00
_cell.angle_gamma   90.00
#
_symmetry.space_group_name_H-M   'P 1'
#
loop_
_entity.id
_entity.type
_entity.pdbx_description
1 polymer ?
#
loop_
_entity_poly.entity_id
_entity_poly.type
_entity_poly.pdbx_seq_one_letter_code
_entity_poly.pdbx_strand_id
1 'polypeptide(L)'
;RIKNFPYPRQYASLNHYFMWLLLLLLPMALVPQFIEIEKTISVEYPTLCNIFKWFSIPIYTAVAWMFHTMDRIGRTGENPFEGTANDVPISTIARGIEIDLRQNLGESDEDIPAQFPADYGVQF
;
A
#
# COMPACT_ATOMS: atom_id res chain seq x y z
N ARG A 1 12.23 0.07 -20.90
CA ARG A 1 11.85 1.51 -20.93
C ARG A 1 11.35 1.99 -19.57
N ILE A 2 10.31 1.39 -18.99
CA ILE A 2 9.71 1.83 -17.71
C ILE A 2 10.73 1.83 -16.55
N LYS A 3 11.53 0.77 -16.36
CA LYS A 3 12.57 0.70 -15.32
C LYS A 3 13.67 1.79 -15.42
N ASN A 4 13.92 2.32 -16.62
CA ASN A 4 15.02 3.26 -16.86
C ASN A 4 14.59 4.74 -16.74
N PHE A 5 13.29 5.01 -16.57
CA PHE A 5 12.74 6.35 -16.40
C PHE A 5 11.85 6.39 -15.15
N PRO A 6 12.44 6.22 -13.94
CA PRO A 6 11.69 6.32 -12.71
C PRO A 6 11.21 7.76 -12.48
N TYR A 7 10.16 7.91 -11.68
CA TYR A 7 9.76 9.23 -11.20
C TYR A 7 10.92 9.90 -10.43
N PRO A 8 11.08 11.23 -10.52
CA PRO A 8 12.10 11.95 -9.77
C PRO A 8 11.97 11.66 -8.27
N ARG A 9 13.08 11.25 -7.63
CA ARG A 9 13.10 10.92 -6.18
C ARG A 9 12.58 12.03 -5.27
N GLN A 10 12.73 13.29 -5.69
CA GLN A 10 12.22 14.44 -4.96
C GLN A 10 10.69 14.41 -4.85
N TYR A 11 9.97 13.93 -5.87
CA TYR A 11 8.52 13.83 -5.84
C TYR A 11 8.04 12.84 -4.77
N ALA A 12 8.61 11.64 -4.74
CA ALA A 12 8.30 10.62 -3.73
C ALA A 12 8.65 11.08 -2.31
N SER A 13 9.83 11.71 -2.14
CA SER A 13 10.28 12.20 -0.83
C SER A 13 9.39 13.34 -0.31
N LEU A 14 9.01 14.27 -1.19
CA LEU A 14 8.16 15.40 -0.86
C LEU A 14 6.74 14.94 -0.47
N ASN A 15 6.17 13.99 -1.22
CA ASN A 15 4.87 13.40 -0.89
C ASN A 15 4.89 12.74 0.50
N HIS A 16 5.94 11.97 0.80
CA HIS A 16 6.10 11.37 2.11
C HIS A 16 6.12 12.40 3.26
N TYR A 17 6.89 13.48 3.10
CA TYR A 17 6.93 14.55 4.10
C TYR A 17 5.60 15.26 4.27
N PHE A 18 4.89 15.55 3.17
CA PHE A 18 3.56 16.17 3.23
C PHE A 18 2.51 15.26 3.85
N MET A 19 2.56 13.95 3.60
CA MET A 19 1.71 12.98 4.26
C MET A 19 1.92 13.00 5.78
N TRP A 20 3.17 12.94 6.25
CA TRP A 20 3.44 13.02 7.69
C TRP A 20 3.07 14.37 8.30
N LEU A 21 3.30 15.47 7.58
CA LEU A 21 2.87 16.80 8.00
C LEU A 21 1.35 16.86 8.15
N LEU A 22 0.60 16.32 7.17
CA LEU A 22 -0.86 16.21 7.24
C LEU A 22 -1.29 15.41 8.47
N LEU A 23 -0.70 14.23 8.70
CA LEU A 23 -1.05 13.39 9.85
C LEU A 23 -0.77 14.09 11.18
N LEU A 24 0.33 14.84 11.30
CA LEU A 24 0.67 15.60 12.50
C LEU A 24 -0.29 16.77 12.77
N LEU A 25 -0.78 17.43 11.72
CA LEU A 25 -1.69 18.57 11.84
C LEU A 25 -3.16 18.16 11.98
N LEU A 26 -3.55 17.02 11.39
CA LEU A 26 -4.92 16.51 11.40
C LEU A 26 -5.57 16.41 12.78
N PRO A 27 -4.93 15.92 13.86
CA PRO A 27 -5.56 15.84 15.17
C PRO A 27 -5.87 17.21 15.75
N MET A 28 -5.07 18.25 15.44
CA MET A 28 -5.36 19.62 15.86
C MET A 28 -6.63 20.17 15.21
N ALA A 29 -6.96 19.72 14.00
CA ALA A 29 -8.21 20.07 13.33
C ALA A 29 -9.40 19.22 13.80
N LEU A 30 -9.17 17.92 14.05
CA LEU A 30 -10.22 16.95 14.33
C LEU A 30 -10.70 17.00 15.78
N VAL A 31 -9.80 17.07 16.77
CA VAL A 31 -10.17 17.06 18.20
C VAL A 31 -11.14 18.19 18.59
N PRO A 32 -10.96 19.46 18.15
CA PRO A 32 -11.91 20.52 18.45
C PRO A 32 -13.31 20.26 17.91
N GLN A 33 -13.45 19.62 16.75
CA GLN A 33 -14.75 19.28 16.16
C GLN A 33 -15.52 18.29 17.05
N PHE A 34 -14.82 17.31 17.62
CA PHE A 34 -15.45 16.36 18.56
C PHE A 34 -15.89 17.04 19.86
N ILE A 35 -15.12 18.01 20.36
CA ILE A 35 -15.49 18.79 21.55
C ILE A 35 -16.71 19.69 21.26
N GLU A 36 -16.81 20.25 20.06
CA GLU A 36 -17.97 21.06 19.67
C GLU A 36 -19.24 20.22 19.54
N ILE A 37 -19.14 19.05 18.90
CA ILE A 37 -20.24 18.09 18.80
C ILE A 37 -20.65 17.57 20.18
N GLU A 38 -19.68 17.30 21.07
CA GLU A 38 -19.92 16.91 22.47
C GLU A 38 -20.81 17.95 23.18
N LYS A 39 -20.51 19.25 23.05
CA LYS A 39 -21.31 20.32 23.67
C LYS A 39 -22.76 20.31 23.21
N THR A 40 -23.00 20.11 21.92
CA THR A 40 -24.36 20.04 21.36
C THR A 40 -25.13 18.83 21.91
N ILE A 41 -24.48 17.67 21.99
CA ILE A 41 -25.09 16.42 22.48
C ILE A 41 -25.33 16.46 24.00
N SER A 42 -24.52 17.23 24.74
CA SER A 42 -24.61 17.34 26.21
C SER A 42 -25.99 17.82 26.70
N VAL A 43 -26.72 18.56 25.87
CA VAL A 43 -28.04 19.11 26.19
C VAL A 43 -29.12 18.03 26.24
N GLU A 44 -29.03 17.01 25.38
CA GLU A 44 -30.02 15.93 25.29
C GLU A 44 -29.60 14.64 26.02
N TYR A 45 -28.29 14.32 26.05
CA TYR A 45 -27.78 13.07 26.61
C TYR A 45 -26.51 13.26 27.48
N PRO A 46 -26.66 13.69 28.75
CA PRO A 46 -25.52 14.02 29.62
C PRO A 46 -24.57 12.86 29.91
N THR A 47 -25.08 11.62 29.95
CA THR A 47 -24.29 10.43 30.30
C THR A 47 -23.42 9.91 29.16
N LEU A 48 -23.90 10.00 27.92
CA LEU A 48 -23.18 9.58 26.70
C LEU A 48 -22.08 10.58 26.29
N CYS A 49 -22.27 11.85 26.65
CA CYS A 49 -21.41 12.97 26.32
C CYS A 49 -19.94 12.77 26.74
N ASN A 50 -19.71 12.24 27.96
CA ASN A 50 -18.38 12.09 28.53
C ASN A 50 -17.48 11.08 27.79
N ILE A 51 -18.08 10.11 27.09
CA ILE A 51 -17.39 9.09 26.30
C ILE A 51 -17.11 9.60 24.88
N PHE A 52 -17.96 10.46 24.35
CA PHE A 52 -17.95 10.89 22.95
C PHE A 52 -16.63 11.57 22.54
N LYS A 53 -16.05 12.42 23.41
CA LYS A 53 -14.76 13.08 23.14
C LYS A 53 -13.61 12.10 22.91
N TRP A 54 -13.63 10.95 23.58
CA TRP A 54 -12.60 9.92 23.44
C TRP A 54 -12.70 9.18 22.11
N PHE A 55 -13.86 9.23 21.45
CA PHE A 55 -14.06 8.66 20.12
C PHE A 55 -13.27 9.37 19.01
N SER A 56 -12.78 10.59 19.29
CA SER A 56 -11.83 11.29 18.41
C SER A 56 -10.55 10.49 18.15
N ILE A 57 -10.07 9.72 19.14
CA ILE A 57 -8.85 8.92 19.01
C ILE A 57 -9.01 7.78 18.00
N PRO A 58 -9.95 6.82 18.14
CA PRO A 58 -10.10 5.73 17.17
C PRO A 58 -10.47 6.24 15.78
N ILE A 59 -11.26 7.33 15.67
CA ILE A 59 -11.56 7.94 14.37
C ILE A 59 -10.30 8.52 13.73
N TYR A 60 -9.52 9.30 14.48
CA TYR A 60 -8.25 9.80 13.99
C TYR A 60 -7.31 8.66 13.57
N THR A 61 -7.19 7.60 14.37
CA THR A 61 -6.37 6.44 14.04
C THR A 61 -6.81 5.79 12.73
N ALA A 62 -8.12 5.61 12.51
CA ALA A 62 -8.64 5.04 11.28
C ALA A 62 -8.33 5.91 10.05
N VAL A 63 -8.52 7.23 10.17
CA VAL A 63 -8.22 8.19 9.10
C VAL A 63 -6.72 8.24 8.82
N ALA A 64 -5.89 8.31 9.87
CA ALA A 64 -4.44 8.33 9.74
C ALA A 64 -3.92 7.04 9.09
N TRP A 65 -4.46 5.89 9.49
CA TRP A 65 -4.15 4.61 8.89
C TRP A 65 -4.51 4.56 7.40
N MET A 66 -5.65 5.14 7.01
CA MET A 66 -6.06 5.22 5.61
C MET A 66 -5.06 6.02 4.76
N PHE A 67 -4.72 7.24 5.17
CA PHE A 67 -3.76 8.07 4.44
C PHE A 67 -2.35 7.47 4.40
N HIS A 68 -1.89 6.91 5.53
CA HIS A 68 -0.59 6.25 5.59
C HIS A 68 -0.53 5.00 4.68
N THR A 69 -1.60 4.20 4.66
CA THR A 69 -1.70 3.02 3.79
C THR A 69 -1.72 3.40 2.32
N MET A 70 -2.44 4.46 1.97
CA MET A 70 -2.47 5.01 0.61
C MET A 70 -1.07 5.42 0.12
N ASP A 71 -0.29 6.14 0.94
CA ASP A 71 1.10 6.50 0.61
C ASP A 71 1.99 5.26 0.44
N ARG A 72 1.85 4.28 1.33
CA ARG A 72 2.64 3.04 1.28
C ARG A 72 2.37 2.24 0.01
N ILE A 73 1.10 2.07 -0.37
CA ILE A 73 0.71 1.35 -1.59
C ILE A 73 1.26 2.06 -2.83
N GLY A 74 1.17 3.39 -2.88
CA GLY A 74 1.75 4.19 -3.96
C GLY A 74 3.24 3.92 -4.15
N ARG A 75 4.02 3.98 -3.07
CA ARG A 75 5.47 3.72 -3.11
C ARG A 75 5.84 2.30 -3.52
N THR A 76 5.08 1.29 -3.09
CA THR A 76 5.31 -0.10 -3.52
C THR A 76 4.98 -0.28 -5.00
N GLY A 77 3.95 0.40 -5.51
CA GLY A 77 3.57 0.34 -6.92
C GLY A 77 4.54 1.06 -7.88
N GLU A 78 5.42 1.93 -7.39
CA GLU A 78 6.36 2.68 -8.22
C GLU A 78 7.45 1.79 -8.86
N ASN A 79 7.81 0.66 -8.23
CA ASN A 79 8.89 -0.22 -8.69
C ASN A 79 8.42 -1.68 -8.81
N PRO A 80 7.68 -2.05 -9.87
CA PRO A 80 7.03 -3.36 -10.00
C PRO A 80 7.97 -4.49 -10.46
N PHE A 81 9.28 -4.27 -10.47
CA PHE A 81 10.30 -5.16 -11.06
C PHE A 81 11.51 -5.35 -10.13
N GLU A 82 11.29 -5.29 -8.82
CA GLU A 82 12.29 -5.47 -7.76
C GLU A 82 12.28 -6.89 -7.18
N GLY A 83 11.32 -7.73 -7.60
CA GLY A 83 11.20 -9.13 -7.19
C GLY A 83 10.51 -9.30 -5.84
N THR A 84 9.66 -8.36 -5.44
CA THR A 84 8.79 -8.53 -4.27
C THR A 84 7.58 -9.40 -4.58
N ALA A 85 6.89 -9.89 -3.56
CA ALA A 85 5.72 -10.76 -3.74
C ALA A 85 4.54 -10.11 -4.49
N ASN A 86 4.51 -8.77 -4.59
CA ASN A 86 3.48 -8.03 -5.32
C ASN A 86 3.97 -7.53 -6.69
N ASP A 87 5.20 -7.87 -7.07
CA ASP A 87 5.81 -7.43 -8.31
C ASP A 87 5.43 -8.35 -9.47
N VAL A 88 5.77 -7.91 -10.68
CA VAL A 88 5.62 -8.75 -11.88
C VAL A 88 6.71 -9.83 -11.86
N PRO A 89 6.34 -11.14 -11.94
CA PRO A 89 7.30 -12.23 -11.84
C PRO A 89 8.02 -12.45 -13.17
N ILE A 90 8.95 -11.56 -13.50
CA ILE A 90 9.67 -11.57 -14.79
C ILE A 90 10.44 -12.88 -14.96
N SER A 91 11.00 -13.43 -13.88
CA SER A 91 11.76 -14.69 -13.92
C SER A 91 10.87 -15.85 -14.33
N THR A 92 9.69 -15.95 -13.70
CA THR A 92 8.67 -16.94 -14.06
C THR A 92 8.17 -16.76 -15.48
N ILE A 93 7.89 -15.53 -15.93
CA ILE A 93 7.46 -15.28 -17.31
C ILE A 93 8.55 -15.69 -18.30
N ALA A 94 9.81 -15.34 -18.03
CA ALA A 94 10.95 -15.71 -18.86
C ALA A 94 11.16 -17.23 -18.92
N ARG A 95 11.00 -17.93 -17.79
CA ARG A 95 11.03 -19.41 -17.75
C ARG A 95 9.90 -20.02 -18.59
N GLY A 96 8.70 -19.43 -18.57
CA GLY A 96 7.59 -19.86 -19.43
C GLY A 96 7.94 -19.74 -20.91
N ILE A 97 8.47 -18.59 -21.32
CA ILE A 97 8.91 -18.36 -22.71
C ILE A 97 10.04 -19.32 -23.11
N GLU A 98 10.99 -19.58 -22.21
CA GLU A 98 12.07 -20.56 -22.44
C GLU A 98 11.52 -21.95 -22.73
N ILE A 99 10.57 -22.41 -21.91
CA ILE A 99 9.89 -23.70 -22.10
C ILE A 99 9.17 -23.74 -23.44
N ASP A 100 8.34 -22.73 -23.74
CA ASP A 100 7.57 -22.67 -24.97
C ASP A 100 8.47 -22.72 -26.22
N LEU A 101 9.61 -22.02 -26.21
CA LEU A 101 10.54 -22.01 -27.33
C LEU A 101 11.21 -23.38 -27.53
N ARG A 102 11.67 -24.03 -26.47
CA ARG A 102 12.32 -25.36 -26.55
C ARG A 102 11.34 -26.44 -27.00
N GLN A 103 10.08 -26.37 -26.55
CA GLN A 103 9.01 -27.24 -27.03
C GLN A 103 8.75 -27.05 -28.53
N ASN A 104 8.68 -25.80 -29.01
CA ASN A 104 8.51 -25.52 -30.44
C ASN A 104 9.70 -25.99 -31.30
N LEU A 105 10.90 -26.06 -30.73
CA LEU A 105 12.10 -26.61 -31.38
C LEU A 105 12.14 -28.15 -31.36
N GLY A 106 11.23 -28.81 -30.63
CA GLY A 106 11.17 -30.27 -30.53
C GLY A 106 12.25 -30.87 -29.63
N GLU A 107 12.77 -30.10 -28.66
CA GLU A 107 13.69 -30.62 -27.64
C GLU A 107 13.00 -31.68 -26.76
N SER A 108 13.79 -32.58 -26.15
CA SER A 108 13.29 -33.59 -25.23
C SER A 108 12.75 -32.94 -23.96
N ASP A 109 11.67 -33.49 -23.39
CA ASP A 109 11.10 -33.05 -22.11
C ASP A 109 12.11 -33.11 -20.95
N GLU A 110 13.14 -33.96 -21.06
CA GLU A 110 14.23 -34.08 -20.09
C GLU A 110 15.19 -32.87 -20.11
N ASP A 111 15.31 -32.20 -21.25
CA ASP A 111 16.19 -31.05 -21.46
C ASP A 111 15.48 -29.71 -21.18
N ILE A 112 14.14 -29.74 -21.07
CA ILE A 112 13.30 -28.58 -20.82
C ILE A 112 13.24 -28.31 -19.30
N PRO A 113 13.62 -27.10 -18.83
CA PRO A 113 13.60 -26.79 -17.41
C PRO A 113 12.16 -26.71 -16.88
N ALA A 114 11.94 -27.20 -15.65
CA ALA A 114 10.65 -27.05 -14.97
C ALA A 114 10.35 -25.58 -14.62
N GLN A 115 9.07 -25.25 -14.43
CA GLN A 115 8.69 -23.94 -13.90
C GLN A 115 9.17 -23.74 -12.46
N PHE A 116 9.39 -22.48 -12.08
CA PHE A 116 9.66 -22.11 -10.70
C PHE A 116 8.48 -22.52 -9.80
N PRO A 117 8.77 -23.00 -8.58
CA PRO A 117 7.74 -23.33 -7.62
C PRO A 117 6.98 -22.07 -7.21
N ALA A 118 5.66 -22.18 -7.09
CA ALA A 118 4.86 -21.14 -6.45
C ALA A 118 4.98 -21.31 -4.93
N ASP A 119 5.47 -20.27 -4.25
CA ASP A 119 5.52 -20.22 -2.79
C ASP A 119 4.34 -19.38 -2.28
N TYR A 120 3.49 -19.95 -1.43
CA TYR A 120 2.25 -19.33 -0.94
C TYR A 120 1.32 -18.76 -2.04
N GLY A 121 1.31 -19.38 -3.22
CA GLY A 121 0.50 -18.93 -4.36
C GLY A 121 1.10 -17.74 -5.11
N VAL A 122 2.35 -17.37 -4.81
CA VAL A 122 3.10 -16.32 -5.48
C VAL A 122 4.27 -16.93 -6.25
N GLN A 123 4.47 -16.44 -7.47
CA GLN A 123 5.64 -16.75 -8.29
C GLN A 123 6.50 -15.49 -8.38
N PHE A 124 7.83 -15.65 -8.52
CA PHE A 124 8.81 -14.57 -8.53
C PHE A 124 9.54 -14.46 -9.88
#